data_AF-A0A346PUH7-F1
#
_entry.id   AF-A0A346PUH7-F1
#
_cell.length_a   1.000
_cell.length_b   1.000
_cell.length_c   1.000
_cell.angle_alpha   90.00
_cell.angle_beta   90.00
_cell.angle_gamma   90.00
#
_symmetry.space_group_name_H-M   'P 1'
#
loop_
_entity.id
_entity.type
_entity.pdbx_description
1 polymer ?
#
loop_
_entity_poly.entity_id
_entity_poly.type
_entity_poly.pdbx_seq_one_letter_code
_entity_poly.pdbx_strand_id
1 'polypeptide(L)' 'MNVELVVFGLIAIAIGIALLYAARHLYPRLELVDEALASVRLLTAIIVALLLLGGLGLVLVGALM' A
#
# COMPACT_ATOMS: atom_id res chain seq x y z
N MET A 1 19.72 16.11 -0.72
CA MET A 1 18.54 15.70 0.07
C MET A 1 17.32 16.44 -0.43
N ASN A 2 16.51 15.80 -1.26
CA ASN A 2 15.24 16.34 -1.76
C ASN A 2 14.06 15.94 -0.86
N VAL A 3 13.63 16.88 -0.02
CA VAL A 3 12.58 16.69 1.00
C VAL A 3 11.22 16.37 0.38
N GLU A 4 10.90 16.91 -0.81
CA GLU A 4 9.60 16.69 -1.45
C GLU A 4 9.41 15.21 -1.81
N LEU A 5 10.44 14.57 -2.40
CA LEU A 5 10.40 13.15 -2.73
C LEU A 5 10.25 12.27 -1.48
N VAL A 6 10.95 12.62 -0.40
CA VAL A 6 10.86 11.88 0.86
C VAL A 6 9.45 11.96 1.44
N VAL A 7 8.82 13.15 1.41
CA VAL A 7 7.43 13.34 1.86
C VAL A 7 6.45 12.54 1.00
N PHE A 8 6.58 12.57 -0.33
CA PHE A 8 5.74 11.76 -1.22
C PHE A 8 5.90 10.26 -0.97
N GLY A 9 7.13 9.79 -0.73
CA GLY A 9 7.39 8.40 -0.41
C GLY A 9 6.76 7.97 0.92
N LEU A 10 6.82 8.82 1.94
CA LEU A 10 6.14 8.59 3.23
C LEU A 10 4.61 8.56 3.08
N ILE A 11 4.03 9.45 2.27
CA ILE A 11 2.59 9.46 1.97
C ILE A 11 2.18 8.15 1.28
N ALA A 12 2.96 7.69 0.29
CA ALA A 12 2.69 6.43 -0.39
C ALA A 12 2.70 5.23 0.58
N ILE A 13 3.68 5.19 1.49
CA ILE A 13 3.74 4.17 2.54
C ILE A 13 2.51 4.24 3.46
N ALA A 14 2.16 5.45 3.92
CA ALA A 14 1.00 5.66 4.80
C ALA A 14 -0.31 5.21 4.13
N ILE A 15 -0.50 5.52 2.85
CA ILE A 15 -1.67 5.07 2.07
C ILE A 15 -1.68 3.55 1.94
N GLY A 16 -0.55 2.91 1.63
CA GLY A 16 -0.45 1.45 1.55
C GLY A 16 -0.86 0.76 2.87
N ILE A 17 -0.41 1.30 4.00
CA ILE A 17 -0.76 0.79 5.34
C ILE A 17 -2.26 1.01 5.63
N ALA A 18 -2.79 2.20 5.32
CA ALA A 18 -4.20 2.51 5.49
C ALA A 18 -5.10 1.59 4.66
N LEU A 19 -4.70 1.29 3.41
CA LEU A 19 -5.40 0.36 2.53
C LEU A 19 -5.41 -1.05 3.11
N LEU A 20 -4.26 -1.54 3.61
CA LEU A 20 -4.15 -2.84 4.29
C LEU A 20 -5.09 -2.92 5.50
N TYR A 21 -5.11 -1.87 6.32
CA TYR A 21 -5.96 -1.79 7.50
C TYR A 21 -7.44 -1.81 7.13
N ALA A 22 -7.85 -0.96 6.17
CA ALA A 22 -9.22 -0.90 5.68
C ALA A 22 -9.65 -2.25 5.09
N ALA A 23 -8.81 -2.87 4.28
CA ALA A 23 -9.08 -4.17 3.68
C ALA A 23 -9.24 -5.26 4.74
N ARG A 24 -8.38 -5.28 5.77
CA ARG A 24 -8.47 -6.24 6.88
C ARG A 24 -9.74 -6.07 7.73
N HIS A 25 -10.34 -4.87 7.74
CA HIS A 25 -11.60 -4.60 8.44
C HIS A 25 -12.85 -4.83 7.59
N LEU A 26 -12.76 -4.57 6.27
CA LEU A 26 -13.88 -4.74 5.33
C LEU A 26 -14.06 -6.20 4.89
N TYR A 27 -12.97 -6.93 4.61
CA TYR A 27 -13.06 -8.32 4.13
C TYR A 27 -13.84 -9.27 5.04
N PRO A 28 -13.69 -9.23 6.37
CA PRO A 28 -14.49 -10.07 7.27
C PRO A 28 -15.98 -9.74 7.27
N ARG A 29 -16.36 -8.54 6.80
CA ARG A 29 -17.75 -8.06 6.77
C ARG A 29 -18.42 -8.19 5.40
N LEU A 30 -17.65 -8.56 4.39
CA LEU A 30 -18.15 -8.80 3.05
C LEU A 30 -18.57 -10.27 2.95
N GLU A 31 -19.88 -10.53 2.86
CA GLU A 31 -20.44 -11.85 2.48
C GLU A 31 -20.16 -12.11 0.98
N LEU A 32 -18.87 -12.15 0.61
CA LEU A 32 -18.41 -12.49 -0.73
C LEU A 32 -18.23 -14.00 -0.83
N VAL A 33 -18.56 -14.55 -2.00
CA VAL A 33 -18.23 -15.92 -2.36
C VAL A 33 -16.71 -16.12 -2.24
N ASP A 34 -16.26 -17.20 -1.59
CA ASP A 34 -14.85 -17.42 -1.16
C ASP A 34 -13.81 -17.15 -2.26
N GLU A 35 -14.14 -17.48 -3.51
CA GLU A 35 -13.27 -17.32 -4.67
C GLU A 35 -13.05 -15.84 -5.05
N ALA A 36 -14.09 -15.02 -4.96
CA ALA A 36 -13.96 -13.57 -5.14
C ALA A 36 -13.13 -12.95 -4.01
N LEU A 37 -13.34 -13.40 -2.77
CA LEU A 37 -12.64 -12.90 -1.59
C LEU A 37 -11.12 -13.17 -1.69
N ALA A 38 -10.73 -14.36 -2.15
CA ALA A 38 -9.33 -14.71 -2.40
C ALA A 38 -8.67 -13.80 -3.46
N SER A 39 -9.37 -13.53 -4.56
CA SER A 39 -8.87 -12.67 -5.65
C SER A 39 -8.65 -11.22 -5.19
N VAL A 40 -9.65 -10.62 -4.52
CA VAL A 40 -9.53 -9.23 -4.05
C VAL A 40 -8.45 -9.10 -2.96
N ARG A 41 -8.29 -10.13 -2.11
CA ARG A 41 -7.20 -10.18 -1.12
C ARG A 41 -5.83 -10.20 -1.79
N LEU A 42 -5.65 -11.01 -2.83
CA LEU A 42 -4.41 -11.08 -3.61
C LEU A 42 -4.13 -9.74 -4.30
N LEU A 43 -5.13 -9.16 -4.97
CA LEU A 43 -5.00 -7.87 -5.62
C LEU A 43 -4.60 -6.77 -4.63
N THR A 44 -5.21 -6.74 -3.45
CA THR A 44 -4.87 -5.79 -2.39
C THR A 44 -3.45 -5.99 -1.89
N ALA A 45 -3.03 -7.23 -1.70
CA ALA A 45 -1.66 -7.54 -1.31
C ALA A 45 -0.65 -7.02 -2.34
N ILE A 46 -0.93 -7.18 -3.64
CA ILE A 46 -0.09 -6.66 -4.72
C ILE A 46 -0.07 -5.13 -4.70
N ILE A 47 -1.22 -4.47 -4.63
CA ILE A 47 -1.33 -3.00 -4.60
C ILE A 47 -0.52 -2.45 -3.43
N VAL A 48 -0.65 -3.05 -2.25
CA VAL A 48 0.06 -2.57 -1.06
C VAL A 48 1.56 -2.86 -1.16
N ALA A 49 1.95 -4.01 -1.68
CA ALA A 49 3.37 -4.29 -1.95
C ALA A 49 3.97 -3.24 -2.90
N LEU A 50 3.28 -2.89 -3.98
CA LEU A 50 3.72 -1.86 -4.94
C LEU A 50 3.79 -0.47 -4.29
N LEU A 51 2.80 -0.09 -3.48
CA LEU A 51 2.80 1.18 -2.74
C LEU A 51 3.98 1.27 -1.76
N LEU A 52 4.27 0.20 -1.02
CA LEU A 52 5.40 0.16 -0.10
C LEU A 52 6.72 0.21 -0.86
N LEU A 53 6.87 -0.56 -1.94
CA LEU A 53 8.10 -0.62 -2.72
C LEU A 53 8.38 0.70 -3.44
N GLY A 54 7.34 1.31 -4.03
CA GLY A 54 7.41 2.61 -4.67
C GLY A 54 7.70 3.73 -3.66
N GLY A 55 7.03 3.72 -2.50
CA GLY A 55 7.26 4.69 -1.43
C GLY A 55 8.68 4.60 -0.86
N LEU A 56 9.19 3.38 -0.62
CA LEU A 56 10.58 3.15 -0.23
C LEU A 56 11.55 3.64 -1.30
N GLY A 57 11.26 3.38 -2.58
CA GLY A 57 12.05 3.90 -3.70
C GLY A 57 12.11 5.42 -3.72
N LEU A 58 10.98 6.10 -3.54
CA LEU A 58 10.91 7.56 -3.48
C LEU A 58 11.70 8.13 -2.30
N VAL A 59 11.59 7.53 -1.11
CA VAL A 59 12.36 7.93 0.07
C VAL A 59 13.86 7.74 -0.18
N LEU A 60 14.27 6.60 -0.74
CA LEU A 60 15.68 6.32 -1.04
C LEU A 60 16.25 7.31 -2.05
N VAL A 61 15.52 7.57 -3.14
CA VAL A 61 15.96 8.54 -4.17
C VAL A 61 16.02 9.96 -3.60
N GLY A 62 15.00 10.38 -2.84
CA GLY A 62 14.97 11.70 -2.21
C GLY A 62 16.02 11.89 -1.10
N ALA A 63 16.41 10.82 -0.42
CA ALA A 63 17.48 10.86 0.59
C ALA A 63 18.88 10.88 -0.05
N LEU A 64 19.07 10.15 -1.16
CA LEU A 64 20.37 9.99 -1.82
C LEU A 64 20.73 11.17 -2.73
N MET A 65 19.74 11.79 -3.41
CA MET A 65 19.90 13.06 -4.13
C MET A 65 19.80 14.24 -3.18
#